data_AF-A0A136IPY8-F1
#
_entry.id   AF-A0A136IPY8-F1
#
_cell.length_a   1.000
_cell.length_b   1.000
_cell.length_c   1.000
_cell.angle_alpha   90.00
_cell.angle_beta   90.00
_cell.angle_gamma   90.00
#
_symmetry.space_group_name_H-M   'P 1'
#
loop_
_entity.id
_entity.type
_entity.pdbx_description
1 polymer ?
#
loop_
_entity_poly.entity_id
_entity_poly.type
_entity_poly.pdbx_seq_one_letter_code
_entity_poly.pdbx_strand_id
1 'polypeptide(L)'
;MARSKNKLKTPERIQALKDAVKYLENNPDAKVTKVARDFGVQRDALRRRVNGEVHDKPRSASNARLCPAEEVAIERYIDRLDQC
;
A
#
# COMPACT_ATOMS: atom_id res chain seq x y z
N MET A 1 -12.44 15.16 -13.62
CA MET A 1 -11.64 13.94 -13.35
C MET A 1 -12.22 13.23 -12.12
N ALA A 2 -13.07 12.22 -12.31
CA ALA A 2 -13.72 11.52 -11.20
C ALA A 2 -12.69 10.69 -10.41
N ARG A 3 -12.44 11.06 -9.14
CA ARG A 3 -11.70 10.20 -8.20
C ARG A 3 -12.54 8.95 -7.97
N SER A 4 -12.10 7.82 -8.52
CA SER A 4 -12.72 6.52 -8.31
C SER A 4 -12.83 6.22 -6.81
N LYS A 5 -14.07 6.11 -6.35
CA LYS A 5 -14.43 5.69 -4.99
C LYS A 5 -14.19 4.18 -4.90
N ASN A 6 -13.01 3.77 -4.47
CA ASN A 6 -12.81 2.47 -3.82
C ASN A 6 -11.88 2.66 -2.63
N LYS A 7 -12.32 3.46 -1.66
CA LYS A 7 -11.91 3.27 -0.27
C LYS A 7 -12.67 2.05 0.22
N LEU A 8 -11.97 0.93 0.43
CA LEU A 8 -12.29 -0.06 1.46
C LEU A 8 -11.19 -1.14 1.45
N LYS A 9 -10.33 -1.13 2.48
CA LYS A 9 -9.55 -2.29 2.91
C LYS A 9 -10.50 -3.23 3.65
N THR A 10 -11.45 -3.86 2.95
CA THR A 10 -12.14 -5.01 3.53
C THR A 10 -11.16 -6.19 3.55
N PRO A 11 -11.09 -6.96 4.66
CA PRO A 11 -10.16 -8.08 4.78
C PRO A 11 -10.34 -9.10 3.65
N GLU A 12 -11.57 -9.31 3.21
CA GLU A 12 -11.95 -10.18 2.09
C GLU A 12 -11.27 -9.78 0.76
N ARG A 13 -11.19 -8.48 0.45
CA ARG A 13 -10.56 -8.02 -0.81
C ARG A 13 -9.05 -8.18 -0.78
N ILE A 14 -8.43 -8.00 0.40
CA ILE A 14 -7.00 -8.27 0.58
C ILE A 14 -6.73 -9.76 0.39
N GLN A 15 -7.61 -10.62 0.91
CA GLN A 15 -7.49 -12.05 0.76
C GLN A 15 -7.66 -12.48 -0.71
N ALA A 16 -8.71 -12.02 -1.40
CA ALA A 16 -8.91 -12.30 -2.82
C ALA A 16 -7.71 -11.86 -3.70
N LEU A 17 -7.08 -10.72 -3.35
CA LEU A 17 -5.88 -10.27 -4.04
C LEU A 17 -4.67 -11.18 -3.80
N LYS A 18 -4.50 -11.68 -2.57
CA LYS A 18 -3.45 -12.66 -2.24
C LYS A 18 -3.67 -13.98 -2.98
N ASP A 19 -4.92 -14.45 -3.02
CA ASP A 19 -5.27 -15.71 -3.68
C ASP A 19 -5.06 -15.62 -5.20
N ALA A 20 -5.40 -14.47 -5.81
CA ALA A 20 -5.15 -14.21 -7.23
C ALA A 20 -3.65 -14.15 -7.56
N VAL A 21 -2.83 -13.57 -6.67
CA VAL A 21 -1.36 -13.58 -6.84
C VAL A 21 -0.83 -15.01 -6.78
N LYS A 22 -1.24 -15.77 -5.76
CA LYS A 22 -0.84 -17.18 -5.61
C LYS A 22 -1.27 -18.05 -6.79
N TYR A 23 -2.44 -17.76 -7.39
CA TYR A 23 -2.88 -18.44 -8.59
C TYR A 23 -1.96 -18.17 -9.79
N LEU A 24 -1.53 -16.92 -9.97
CA LEU A 24 -0.59 -16.54 -11.03
C LEU A 24 0.81 -17.11 -10.81
N GLU A 25 1.26 -17.23 -9.56
CA GLU A 25 2.52 -17.92 -9.22
C GLU A 25 2.50 -19.39 -9.65
N ASN A 26 1.36 -20.07 -9.49
CA ASN A 26 1.18 -21.46 -9.91
C ASN A 26 0.86 -21.63 -11.40
N ASN A 27 0.44 -20.56 -12.09
CA ASN A 27 0.02 -20.58 -13.49
C ASN A 27 0.66 -19.40 -14.24
N PRO A 28 1.97 -19.46 -14.56
CA PRO A 28 2.72 -18.33 -15.11
C PRO A 28 2.21 -17.85 -16.48
N ASP A 29 1.58 -18.73 -17.27
CA ASP A 29 1.02 -18.39 -18.59
C ASP A 29 -0.39 -17.78 -18.51
N ALA A 30 -1.00 -17.72 -17.32
CA ALA A 30 -2.35 -17.22 -17.16
C ALA A 30 -2.40 -15.69 -17.35
N LYS A 31 -3.38 -15.23 -18.14
CA LYS A 31 -3.59 -13.79 -18.37
C LYS A 31 -4.06 -13.11 -17.10
N VAL A 32 -3.28 -12.14 -16.60
CA VAL A 32 -3.60 -11.31 -15.43
C VAL A 32 -5.00 -10.69 -15.51
N THR A 33 -5.46 -10.29 -16.70
CA THR A 33 -6.81 -9.74 -16.91
C THR A 33 -7.92 -10.74 -16.64
N LYS A 34 -7.70 -12.02 -16.97
CA LYS A 34 -8.68 -13.09 -16.75
C LYS A 34 -8.74 -13.40 -15.26
N VAL A 35 -7.57 -13.62 -14.64
CA VAL A 35 -7.46 -13.89 -13.20
C VAL A 35 -8.07 -12.75 -12.37
N ALA A 36 -7.83 -11.50 -12.74
CA ALA A 36 -8.44 -10.37 -12.02
C ALA A 36 -9.98 -10.41 -12.04
N ARG A 37 -10.59 -10.81 -13.17
CA ARG A 37 -12.05 -10.95 -13.29
C ARG A 37 -12.57 -12.13 -12.49
N ASP A 38 -11.91 -13.27 -12.58
CA ASP A 38 -12.32 -14.51 -11.91
C ASP A 38 -12.30 -14.34 -10.37
N PHE A 39 -11.33 -13.58 -9.85
CA PHE A 39 -11.19 -13.29 -8.42
C PHE A 39 -11.87 -11.98 -7.96
N GLY A 40 -12.53 -11.25 -8.87
CA GLY A 40 -13.22 -10.00 -8.53
C GLY A 40 -12.31 -8.86 -8.04
N VAL A 41 -11.03 -8.88 -8.43
CA VAL A 41 -10.02 -7.91 -7.99
C VAL A 41 -9.70 -6.88 -9.08
N GLN A 42 -9.21 -5.71 -8.68
CA GLN A 42 -8.79 -4.69 -9.65
C GLN A 42 -7.52 -5.15 -10.38
N ARG A 43 -7.56 -5.17 -11.72
CA ARG A 43 -6.44 -5.58 -12.57
C ARG A 43 -5.14 -4.88 -12.21
N ASP A 44 -5.18 -3.56 -12.04
CA ASP A 44 -3.97 -2.77 -11.78
C ASP A 44 -3.40 -3.06 -10.38
N ALA A 45 -4.24 -3.38 -9.39
CA ALA A 45 -3.79 -3.80 -8.08
C ALA A 45 -3.09 -5.17 -8.13
N LEU A 46 -3.65 -6.12 -8.89
CA LEU A 46 -3.04 -7.43 -9.10
C LEU A 46 -1.71 -7.31 -9.84
N ARG A 47 -1.67 -6.53 -10.93
CA ARG A 47 -0.45 -6.30 -11.72
C ARG A 47 0.68 -5.69 -10.89
N ARG A 48 0.39 -4.65 -10.10
CA ARG A 48 1.39 -4.05 -9.19
C ARG A 48 1.96 -5.08 -8.23
N ARG A 49 1.12 -5.96 -7.69
CA ARG A 49 1.52 -6.97 -6.72
C ARG A 49 2.36 -8.09 -7.35
N VAL A 50 2.02 -8.51 -8.56
CA VAL A 50 2.81 -9.46 -9.37
C VAL A 50 4.18 -8.87 -9.74
N ASN A 51 4.24 -7.57 -10.07
CA ASN A 51 5.48 -6.87 -10.38
C ASN A 51 6.38 -6.61 -9.16
N GLY A 52 5.96 -7.00 -7.94
CA GLY A 52 6.68 -6.66 -6.71
C GLY A 52 6.59 -5.18 -6.31
N GLU A 53 5.70 -4.39 -6.93
CA GLU A 53 5.41 -3.00 -6.55
C GLU A 53 4.52 -2.97 -5.30
N VAL A 54 4.98 -3.62 -4.23
CA VAL A 54 4.34 -3.54 -2.92
C VAL A 54 4.95 -2.36 -2.17
N HIS A 55 4.08 -1.46 -1.72
CA HIS A 55 4.44 -0.59 -0.62
C HIS A 55 4.47 -1.44 0.65
N ASP A 56 5.55 -2.18 0.87
CA ASP A 56 5.74 -3.01 2.08
C ASP A 56 5.84 -2.14 3.33
N LYS A 57 6.12 -0.85 3.15
CA LYS A 57 6.05 0.11 4.23
C LYS A 57 4.57 0.37 4.53
N PRO A 58 4.06 -0.02 5.72
CA PRO A 58 2.80 0.53 6.17
C PRO A 58 2.97 2.04 6.12
N ARG A 59 2.10 2.71 5.37
CA ARG A 59 2.04 4.17 5.41
C ARG A 59 1.83 4.51 6.89
N SER A 60 2.80 5.18 7.51
CA SER A 60 2.66 5.66 8.88
C SER A 60 1.33 6.39 8.98
N ALA A 61 0.60 6.15 10.07
CA ALA A 61 -0.64 6.87 10.30
C ALA A 61 -0.31 8.37 10.21
N SER A 62 -1.12 9.14 9.47
CA SER A 62 -0.89 10.58 9.32
C SER A 62 -0.88 11.33 10.66
N ASN A 63 -1.43 10.70 11.69
CA ASN A 63 -1.56 11.20 13.05
C ASN A 63 -0.76 10.36 14.05
N ALA A 64 0.29 9.67 13.59
CA ALA A 64 1.21 8.99 14.50
C ALA A 64 1.89 10.02 15.40
N ARG A 65 1.95 9.74 16.71
CA ARG A 65 2.79 10.51 17.62
C ARG A 65 4.25 10.34 17.21
N LEU A 66 5.02 11.40 17.37
CA LEU A 66 6.46 11.36 17.18
C LEU A 66 7.08 10.42 18.23
N CYS A 67 8.18 9.77 17.88
CA CYS A 67 8.99 9.09 18.87
C CYS A 67 9.87 10.12 19.62
N PRO A 68 10.38 9.79 20.82
CA PRO A 68 11.19 10.74 21.61
C PRO A 68 12.40 11.29 20.85
N ALA A 69 13.01 10.51 19.96
CA ALA A 69 14.13 10.96 19.15
C ALA A 69 13.71 12.01 18.09
N GLU A 70 12.51 11.87 17.52
CA GLU A 70 11.97 12.84 16.56
C GLU A 70 11.55 14.13 17.28
N GLU A 71 10.97 14.04 18.47
CA GLU A 71 10.62 15.21 19.30
C GLU A 71 11.88 16.03 19.63
N VAL A 72 12.93 15.39 20.15
CA VAL A 72 14.21 16.06 20.46
C VAL A 72 14.85 16.68 19.22
N ALA A 73 14.73 16.03 18.06
CA ALA A 73 15.27 16.58 16.81
C ALA A 73 14.54 17.87 16.39
N ILE A 74 13.22 17.94 16.59
CA ILE A 74 12.41 19.13 16.32
C ILE A 74 12.74 20.23 17.33
N GLU A 75 12.83 19.91 18.62
CA GLU A 75 13.21 20.87 19.66
C GLU A 75 14.55 21.54 19.33
N ARG A 76 15.59 20.76 19.05
CA ARG A 76 16.91 21.30 18.64
C ARG A 76 16.85 22.14 17.38
N TYR A 77 15.97 21.80 16.45
CA TYR A 77 15.81 22.56 15.23
C TYR A 77 15.19 23.94 15.51
N ILE A 78 14.18 24.01 16.38
CA ILE A 78 13.58 25.26 16.84
C ILE A 78 14.62 26.09 17.60
N ASP A 79 15.33 25.51 18.56
CA ASP A 79 16.38 26.19 19.33
C ASP A 79 17.45 26.81 18.42
N ARG A 80 17.82 26.12 17.34
CA ARG A 80 18.79 26.64 16.35
C ARG A 80 18.23 27.83 15.58
N LEU A 81 16.94 27.83 15.26
CA LEU A 81 16.29 28.92 14.54
C LEU A 81 16.13 30.16 15.42
N ASP A 82 15.85 29.98 16.71
CA ASP A 82 15.67 31.09 17.67
C ASP A 82 16.99 31.80 18.04
N GLN A 83 18.14 31.17 17.76
CA GLN A 83 19.47 31.74 17.97
C GLN A 83 20.00 32.54 16.75
N CYS A 84 19.20 32.70 15.70
CA CYS A 84 19.52 33.52 14.51
C CYS A 84 18.86 34.91 14.59
#